data_AF-A0A0M9DC35-F1
#
_entry.id   AF-A0A0M9DC35-F1
#
_cell.length_a   1.000
_cell.length_b   1.000
_cell.length_c   1.000
_cell.angle_alpha   90.00
_cell.angle_beta   90.00
_cell.angle_gamma   90.00
#
_symmetry.space_group_name_H-M   'P 1'
#
loop_
_entity.id
_entity.type
_entity.pdbx_description
1 polymer ?
#
loop_
_entity_poly.entity_id
_entity_poly.type
_entity_poly.pdbx_seq_one_letter_code
_entity_poly.pdbx_strand_id
1 'polypeptide(L)'
;MQDKHLSPLNLVIRLEDILIAIVLASFIGDPLHINSFKLGIIFVIITIVSDILSYLCFTYSIEDKQIIIKKGVIFKKVIHVPYARIQSIEHSQFFLFKPFDVEKLQINNASKSGSHDQVVLSAVKTYVGAILEEKHKQYQNQAVVEEVVEQPDVEKIEDKSEEETPKVHDYAQYKISTKDIALYTFTSFRVFITMFLIAHITHGAVLDFAISIYEKGFGSNMISLIAFSIMAIIIALLLSFIYTMFQFYDFTLVKEGKYLEYEKGLFTRNKVRLSTDRIQSVLIEQNVMGKLLKIMTVKIIMASDGNDAESSQAVVLPILNSHKYTEMMNDFFEWIPLKTVEKFNSRKRSIWLFFRNFDWILLIIPIVIYFVGWTTLSDSLLVIGVFTFFYTLGNAYFKYRVTSIGLTGDTKDDYLIVSNGFLFKQRTYYVGWHEIQSMRFESSVFMKRNNLAHIVIRIREGDSAQIAGVHYIDYDGAQKIYDWYRQ
;
A
#
# COMPACT_ATOMS: atom_id res chain seq x y z
N MET A 1 35.49 -3.59 -12.94
CA MET A 1 34.78 -4.35 -14.00
C MET A 1 34.24 -3.36 -15.04
N GLN A 2 34.00 -3.79 -16.28
CA GLN A 2 33.45 -2.94 -17.35
C GLN A 2 32.00 -2.52 -17.05
N ASP A 3 31.63 -1.30 -17.45
CA ASP A 3 30.25 -0.80 -17.40
C ASP A 3 29.35 -1.68 -18.30
N LYS A 4 28.25 -2.20 -17.72
CA LYS A 4 27.25 -2.99 -18.44
C LYS A 4 25.99 -2.15 -18.67
N HIS A 5 25.36 -2.32 -19.82
CA HIS A 5 24.02 -1.78 -20.08
C HIS A 5 22.93 -2.72 -19.55
N LEU A 6 21.74 -2.16 -19.35
CA LEU A 6 20.53 -2.96 -19.13
C LEU A 6 20.24 -3.83 -20.36
N SER A 7 19.42 -4.87 -20.19
CA SER A 7 18.91 -5.65 -21.31
C SER A 7 18.08 -4.76 -22.24
N PRO A 8 18.14 -4.94 -23.58
CA PRO A 8 17.29 -4.21 -24.53
C PRO A 8 15.78 -4.42 -24.28
N LEU A 9 15.42 -5.52 -23.59
CA LEU A 9 14.06 -5.78 -23.13
C LEU A 9 13.54 -4.71 -22.14
N ASN A 10 14.40 -3.85 -21.62
CA ASN A 10 14.00 -2.69 -20.82
C ASN A 10 12.99 -1.79 -21.53
N LEU A 11 13.07 -1.68 -22.87
CA LEU A 11 12.12 -0.88 -23.65
C LEU A 11 10.69 -1.45 -23.61
N VAL A 12 10.56 -2.77 -23.40
CA VAL A 12 9.27 -3.45 -23.28
C VAL A 12 8.63 -3.24 -21.90
N ILE A 13 9.44 -3.00 -20.87
CA ILE A 13 8.95 -2.78 -19.49
C ILE A 13 8.09 -1.54 -19.38
N ARG A 14 8.38 -0.53 -20.20
CA ARG A 14 7.66 0.74 -20.20
C ARG A 14 6.39 0.74 -21.04
N LEU A 15 5.92 -0.45 -21.48
CA LEU A 15 4.58 -0.59 -22.06
C LEU A 15 3.47 -0.17 -21.08
N GLU A 16 3.70 -0.31 -19.77
CA GLU A 16 2.76 0.18 -18.74
C GLU A 16 2.62 1.72 -18.83
N ASP A 17 3.72 2.44 -19.03
CA ASP A 17 3.72 3.91 -19.17
C ASP A 17 2.94 4.36 -20.41
N ILE A 18 2.98 3.55 -21.49
CA ILE A 18 2.22 3.80 -22.72
C ILE A 18 0.71 3.63 -22.47
N LEU A 19 0.30 2.59 -21.74
CA LEU A 19 -1.11 2.40 -21.36
C LEU A 19 -1.61 3.56 -20.49
N ILE A 20 -0.81 3.98 -19.50
CA ILE A 20 -1.13 5.12 -18.63
C ILE A 20 -1.25 6.41 -19.46
N ALA A 21 -0.32 6.64 -20.40
CA ALA A 21 -0.37 7.80 -21.29
C ALA A 21 -1.64 7.84 -22.15
N ILE A 22 -2.08 6.69 -22.68
CA ILE A 22 -3.33 6.60 -23.45
C ILE A 22 -4.54 6.92 -22.56
N VAL A 23 -4.59 6.36 -21.35
CA VAL A 23 -5.68 6.64 -20.40
C VAL A 23 -5.69 8.11 -20.01
N LEU A 24 -4.54 8.69 -19.65
CA LEU A 24 -4.43 10.12 -19.33
C LEU A 24 -4.84 11.01 -20.50
N ALA A 25 -4.50 10.64 -21.73
CA ALA A 25 -4.92 11.36 -22.93
C ALA A 25 -6.45 11.38 -23.07
N SER A 26 -7.13 10.28 -22.77
CA SER A 26 -8.60 10.19 -22.76
C SER A 26 -9.21 11.09 -21.68
N PHE A 27 -8.66 11.07 -20.47
CA PHE A 27 -9.14 11.89 -19.36
C PHE A 27 -8.95 13.39 -19.58
N ILE A 28 -7.89 13.81 -20.28
CA ILE A 28 -7.56 15.22 -20.53
C ILE A 28 -8.23 15.74 -21.82
N GLY A 29 -8.28 14.91 -22.86
CA GLY A 29 -8.79 15.30 -24.17
C GLY A 29 -10.29 15.57 -24.16
N ASP A 30 -11.07 14.71 -23.52
CA ASP A 30 -12.53 14.79 -23.53
C ASP A 30 -13.07 16.09 -22.91
N PRO A 31 -12.59 16.57 -21.73
CA PRO A 31 -13.03 17.85 -21.15
C PRO A 31 -12.56 19.09 -21.92
N LEU A 32 -11.45 19.00 -22.65
CA LEU A 32 -10.84 20.13 -23.35
C LEU A 32 -11.27 20.24 -24.82
N HIS A 33 -12.16 19.35 -25.29
CA HIS A 33 -12.53 19.23 -26.71
C HIS A 33 -11.33 19.05 -27.65
N ILE A 34 -10.24 18.48 -27.15
CA ILE A 34 -9.07 18.12 -27.95
C ILE A 34 -9.25 16.67 -28.38
N ASN A 35 -8.86 16.34 -29.61
CA ASN A 35 -8.90 14.96 -30.08
C ASN A 35 -7.97 14.07 -29.23
N SER A 36 -8.56 13.28 -28.32
CA SER A 36 -7.89 12.37 -27.37
C SER A 36 -6.95 11.39 -28.06
N PHE A 37 -7.24 10.98 -29.30
CA PHE A 37 -6.37 10.12 -30.09
C PHE A 37 -5.06 10.83 -30.51
N LYS A 38 -5.15 12.09 -30.95
CA LYS A 38 -3.96 12.88 -31.32
C LYS A 38 -3.09 13.17 -30.10
N LEU A 39 -3.70 13.52 -28.97
CA LEU A 39 -2.99 13.68 -27.70
C LEU A 39 -2.33 12.38 -27.25
N GLY A 40 -3.03 11.25 -27.38
CA GLY A 40 -2.49 9.93 -27.08
C GLY A 40 -1.24 9.62 -27.89
N ILE A 41 -1.26 9.84 -29.20
CA ILE A 41 -0.08 9.65 -30.06
C ILE A 41 1.09 10.52 -29.61
N ILE A 42 0.85 11.80 -29.31
CA ILE A 42 1.89 12.72 -28.85
C ILE A 42 2.52 12.22 -27.55
N PHE A 43 1.71 11.83 -26.56
CA PHE A 43 2.24 11.30 -25.31
C PHE A 43 3.02 10.01 -25.52
N VAL A 44 2.53 9.08 -26.34
CA VAL A 44 3.24 7.82 -26.63
C VAL A 44 4.59 8.09 -27.28
N ILE A 45 4.67 9.01 -28.25
CA ILE A 45 5.95 9.38 -28.89
C ILE A 45 6.90 9.98 -27.85
N ILE A 46 6.43 10.90 -27.01
CA ILE A 46 7.24 11.53 -25.96
C ILE A 46 7.80 10.47 -25.00
N THR A 47 6.96 9.54 -24.56
CA THR A 47 7.35 8.43 -23.67
C THR A 47 8.42 7.55 -24.33
N ILE A 48 8.19 7.08 -25.56
CA ILE A 48 9.15 6.22 -26.28
C ILE A 48 10.51 6.92 -26.45
N VAL A 49 10.53 8.19 -26.86
CA VAL A 49 11.77 8.94 -27.05
C VAL A 49 12.50 9.10 -25.71
N SER A 50 11.78 9.47 -24.65
CA SER A 50 12.32 9.58 -23.30
C SER A 50 12.94 8.25 -22.82
N ASP A 51 12.29 7.14 -23.12
CA ASP A 51 12.71 5.80 -22.70
C ASP A 51 13.98 5.33 -23.40
N ILE A 52 14.06 5.57 -24.71
CA ILE A 52 15.26 5.26 -25.50
C ILE A 52 16.45 6.07 -24.99
N LEU A 53 16.28 7.39 -24.79
CA LEU A 53 17.33 8.25 -24.26
C LEU A 53 17.75 7.80 -22.85
N SER A 54 16.79 7.47 -21.98
CA SER A 54 17.08 6.96 -20.65
C SER A 54 17.81 5.62 -20.68
N TYR A 55 17.49 4.71 -21.60
CA TYR A 55 18.16 3.42 -21.76
C TYR A 55 19.62 3.59 -22.20
N LEU A 56 19.88 4.46 -23.18
CA LEU A 56 21.24 4.71 -23.67
C LEU A 56 22.15 5.35 -22.61
N CYS A 57 21.59 6.18 -21.74
CA CYS A 57 22.34 6.85 -20.67
C CYS A 57 22.41 6.04 -19.36
N PHE A 58 21.90 4.80 -19.31
CA PHE A 58 21.92 3.96 -18.12
C PHE A 58 22.96 2.84 -18.22
N THR A 59 23.89 2.80 -17.27
CA THR A 59 24.87 1.72 -17.10
C THR A 59 25.06 1.35 -15.64
N TYR A 60 25.49 0.11 -15.38
CA TYR A 60 25.80 -0.36 -14.04
C TYR A 60 27.09 -1.20 -14.05
N SER A 61 27.81 -1.23 -12.93
CA SER A 61 28.99 -2.07 -12.72
C SER A 61 28.95 -2.68 -11.32
N ILE A 62 29.19 -3.98 -11.25
CA ILE A 62 29.28 -4.76 -10.01
C ILE A 62 30.76 -4.76 -9.61
N GLU A 63 31.10 -4.24 -8.43
CA GLU A 63 32.45 -4.24 -7.85
C GLU A 63 32.51 -5.14 -6.61
N ASP A 64 33.68 -5.24 -5.95
CA ASP A 64 33.83 -6.15 -4.81
C ASP A 64 33.08 -5.69 -3.55
N LYS A 65 32.91 -4.37 -3.37
CA LYS A 65 32.28 -3.78 -2.17
C LYS A 65 30.97 -3.07 -2.43
N GLN A 66 30.67 -2.76 -3.69
CA GLN A 66 29.55 -1.91 -4.08
C GLN A 66 29.06 -2.21 -5.49
N ILE A 67 27.83 -1.81 -5.78
CA ILE A 67 27.34 -1.64 -7.15
C ILE A 67 27.36 -0.15 -7.49
N ILE A 68 27.90 0.19 -8.66
CA ILE A 68 27.91 1.56 -9.19
C ILE A 68 26.92 1.66 -10.33
N ILE A 69 26.11 2.72 -10.33
CA ILE A 69 25.08 2.96 -11.34
C ILE A 69 25.22 4.37 -11.86
N LYS A 70 25.29 4.49 -13.19
CA LYS A 70 25.37 5.77 -13.89
C LYS A 70 24.07 5.95 -14.65
N LYS A 71 23.33 7.01 -14.35
CA LYS A 71 22.02 7.31 -14.96
C LYS A 71 21.84 8.80 -15.24
N GLY A 72 20.88 9.12 -16.11
CA GLY A 72 20.45 10.49 -16.40
C GLY A 72 20.82 10.96 -17.80
N VAL A 73 19.86 11.58 -18.48
CA VAL A 73 20.00 12.07 -19.87
C VAL A 73 20.66 13.45 -19.89
N ILE A 74 20.05 14.42 -19.22
CA ILE A 74 20.54 15.80 -19.13
C ILE A 74 21.48 15.95 -17.93
N PHE A 75 21.02 15.52 -16.76
CA PHE A 75 21.78 15.56 -15.51
C PHE A 75 22.31 14.18 -15.19
N LYS A 76 23.56 13.92 -15.57
CA LYS A 76 24.25 12.66 -15.29
C LYS A 76 24.51 12.52 -13.79
N LYS A 77 24.17 11.36 -13.24
CA LYS A 77 24.32 11.01 -11.83
C LYS A 77 25.04 9.68 -11.72
N VAL A 78 25.98 9.58 -10.78
CA VAL A 78 26.67 8.33 -10.43
C VAL A 78 26.29 7.99 -9.00
N ILE A 79 25.76 6.79 -8.79
CA ILE A 79 25.27 6.30 -7.51
C ILE A 79 26.12 5.11 -7.11
N HIS A 80 26.72 5.19 -5.92
CA HIS A 80 27.49 4.11 -5.30
C HIS A 80 26.64 3.48 -4.20
N VAL A 81 26.35 2.19 -4.31
CA VAL A 81 25.58 1.43 -3.31
C VAL A 81 26.46 0.33 -2.73
N PRO A 82 27.07 0.56 -1.56
CA PRO A 82 27.83 -0.47 -0.85
C PRO A 82 26.93 -1.64 -0.45
N TYR A 83 27.41 -2.88 -0.55
CA TYR A 83 26.63 -4.07 -0.21
C TYR A 83 26.19 -4.09 1.26
N ALA A 84 27.03 -3.56 2.15
CA ALA A 84 26.72 -3.43 3.57
C ALA A 84 25.53 -2.49 3.87
N ARG A 85 25.17 -1.58 2.94
CA ARG A 85 24.06 -0.65 3.12
C ARG A 85 22.78 -1.08 2.39
N ILE A 86 22.83 -2.15 1.60
CA ILE A 86 21.62 -2.72 1.01
C ILE A 86 20.74 -3.26 2.14
N GLN A 87 19.46 -2.93 2.12
CA GLN A 87 18.50 -3.33 3.15
C GLN A 87 17.47 -4.34 2.65
N SER A 88 17.06 -4.20 1.38
CA SER A 88 16.18 -5.15 0.72
C SER A 88 16.46 -5.16 -0.77
N ILE A 89 16.30 -6.34 -1.37
CA ILE A 89 16.36 -6.54 -2.80
C ILE A 89 15.00 -7.13 -3.19
N GLU A 90 14.34 -6.45 -4.12
CA GLU A 90 13.05 -6.85 -4.66
C GLU A 90 13.24 -7.30 -6.10
N HIS A 91 12.79 -8.52 -6.38
CA HIS A 91 12.84 -9.13 -7.71
C HIS A 91 11.45 -9.08 -8.34
N SER A 92 11.37 -8.63 -9.58
CA SER A 92 10.13 -8.57 -10.35
C SER A 92 10.38 -9.12 -11.74
N GLN A 93 9.92 -10.34 -12.00
CA GLN A 93 10.09 -10.99 -13.29
C GLN A 93 8.76 -11.10 -14.04
N PHE A 94 8.63 -10.35 -15.12
CA PHE A 94 7.51 -10.49 -16.05
C PHE A 94 7.63 -11.80 -16.84
N PHE A 95 6.51 -12.47 -17.11
CA PHE A 95 6.48 -13.80 -17.70
C PHE A 95 7.14 -13.85 -19.08
N LEU A 96 7.04 -12.77 -19.87
CA LEU A 96 7.71 -12.65 -21.16
C LEU A 96 9.24 -12.55 -21.05
N PHE A 97 9.78 -12.18 -19.88
CA PHE A 97 11.22 -12.11 -19.66
C PHE A 97 11.83 -13.39 -19.10
N LYS A 98 10.99 -14.30 -18.61
CA LYS A 98 11.42 -15.59 -18.09
C LYS A 98 12.25 -16.40 -19.10
N PRO A 99 11.88 -16.50 -20.40
CA PRO A 99 12.71 -17.20 -21.40
C PRO A 99 14.05 -16.51 -21.69
N PHE A 100 14.19 -15.23 -21.34
CA PHE A 100 15.40 -14.45 -21.58
C PHE A 100 16.25 -14.29 -20.31
N ASP A 101 15.87 -14.91 -19.19
CA ASP A 101 16.48 -14.75 -17.87
C ASP A 101 16.66 -13.28 -17.48
N VAL A 102 15.65 -12.45 -17.77
CA VAL A 102 15.65 -11.02 -17.43
C VAL A 102 14.65 -10.74 -16.33
N GLU A 103 15.01 -9.87 -15.39
CA GLU A 103 14.15 -9.39 -14.31
C GLU A 103 14.41 -7.92 -14.01
N LYS A 104 13.45 -7.29 -13.35
CA LYS A 104 13.59 -5.98 -12.70
C LYS A 104 14.09 -6.22 -11.29
N LEU A 105 15.18 -5.53 -10.91
CA LEU A 105 15.66 -5.49 -9.54
C LEU A 105 15.43 -4.11 -8.95
N GLN A 106 14.92 -4.06 -7.72
CA GLN A 106 14.79 -2.85 -6.95
C GLN A 106 15.56 -3.01 -5.65
N ILE A 107 16.55 -2.15 -5.47
CA ILE A 107 17.49 -2.18 -4.36
C ILE A 107 17.18 -0.98 -3.48
N ASN A 108 16.84 -1.26 -2.22
CA ASN A 108 16.62 -0.23 -1.21
C ASN A 108 17.87 -0.15 -0.31
N ASN A 109 18.37 1.07 -0.11
CA ASN A 109 19.62 1.37 0.61
C ASN A 109 19.33 2.17 1.90
N ALA A 110 20.18 2.05 2.92
CA ALA A 110 20.06 2.67 4.26
C ALA A 110 20.44 4.16 4.37
N SER A 111 20.53 4.91 3.26
CA SER A 111 21.16 6.25 3.29
C SER A 111 20.17 7.35 3.71
N LYS A 112 20.59 8.18 4.67
CA LYS A 112 19.84 9.38 5.08
C LYS A 112 20.10 10.51 4.08
N SER A 113 19.32 10.61 2.98
CA SER A 113 18.88 11.88 2.37
C SER A 113 18.56 11.77 0.87
N GLY A 114 17.27 11.71 0.55
CA GLY A 114 16.69 12.19 -0.71
C GLY A 114 16.38 11.13 -1.76
N SER A 115 15.53 11.50 -2.71
CA SER A 115 14.91 10.73 -3.82
C SER A 115 15.83 9.87 -4.72
N HIS A 116 17.10 9.71 -4.38
CA HIS A 116 18.14 9.03 -5.15
C HIS A 116 18.57 7.70 -4.51
N ASP A 117 18.00 7.35 -3.34
CA ASP A 117 18.40 6.20 -2.52
C ASP A 117 17.76 4.86 -2.96
N GLN A 118 16.64 4.92 -3.68
CA GLN A 118 16.05 3.76 -4.35
C GLN A 118 16.68 3.56 -5.74
N VAL A 119 17.24 2.39 -5.94
CA VAL A 119 17.91 2.02 -7.18
C VAL A 119 17.09 0.96 -7.89
N VAL A 120 16.58 1.30 -9.08
CA VAL A 120 15.84 0.37 -9.94
C VAL A 120 16.69 0.00 -11.14
N LEU A 121 17.05 -1.28 -11.22
CA LEU A 121 17.63 -1.91 -12.40
C LEU A 121 16.49 -2.56 -13.17
N SER A 122 15.91 -1.80 -14.09
CA SER A 122 14.65 -2.18 -14.74
C SER A 122 14.72 -3.51 -15.51
N ALA A 123 15.83 -3.81 -16.19
CA ALA A 123 16.00 -5.07 -16.90
C ALA A 123 17.45 -5.57 -16.82
N VAL A 124 17.70 -6.54 -15.94
CA VAL A 124 19.01 -7.18 -15.78
C VAL A 124 18.86 -8.69 -15.83
N LYS A 125 19.97 -9.40 -16.02
CA LYS A 125 19.95 -10.86 -15.98
C LYS A 125 19.71 -11.36 -14.55
N THR A 126 18.97 -12.45 -14.39
CA THR A 126 18.63 -13.03 -13.07
C THR A 126 19.85 -13.34 -12.19
N TYR A 127 20.98 -13.73 -12.81
CA TYR A 127 22.23 -13.94 -12.07
C TYR A 127 22.73 -12.68 -11.36
N VAL A 128 22.41 -11.48 -11.87
CA VAL A 128 22.82 -10.21 -11.24
C VAL A 128 22.18 -10.09 -9.86
N GLY A 129 20.88 -10.43 -9.75
CA GLY A 129 20.18 -10.42 -8.47
C GLY A 129 20.79 -11.42 -7.48
N ALA A 130 21.04 -12.65 -7.93
CA ALA A 130 21.69 -13.68 -7.11
C ALA A 130 23.08 -13.25 -6.61
N ILE A 131 23.91 -12.63 -7.46
CA ILE A 131 25.22 -12.10 -7.06
C ILE A 131 25.07 -11.00 -6.00
N LEU A 132 24.10 -10.09 -6.16
CA LEU A 132 23.88 -9.02 -5.19
C LEU A 132 23.44 -9.56 -3.83
N GLU A 133 22.56 -10.55 -3.81
CA GLU A 133 22.15 -11.23 -2.58
C GLU A 133 23.31 -11.97 -1.91
N GLU A 134 24.11 -12.71 -2.69
CA GLU A 134 25.27 -13.45 -2.18
C GLU A 134 26.30 -12.48 -1.58
N LYS A 135 26.65 -11.42 -2.30
CA LYS A 135 27.57 -10.38 -1.83
C LYS A 135 27.02 -9.72 -0.57
N HIS A 136 25.73 -9.35 -0.55
CA HIS A 136 25.11 -8.77 0.64
C HIS A 136 25.19 -9.70 1.85
N LYS A 137 24.91 -11.00 1.68
CA LYS A 137 24.99 -12.02 2.75
C LYS A 137 26.43 -12.19 3.26
N GLN A 138 27.43 -12.18 2.38
CA GLN A 138 28.84 -12.23 2.76
C GLN A 138 29.25 -11.04 3.65
N TYR A 139 28.79 -9.83 3.33
CA TYR A 139 29.07 -8.64 4.13
C TYR A 139 28.38 -8.65 5.50
N GLN A 140 27.16 -9.19 5.60
CA GLN A 140 26.51 -9.39 6.90
C GLN A 140 27.26 -10.38 7.78
N ASN A 141 27.71 -11.50 7.21
CA ASN A 141 28.47 -12.51 7.94
C ASN A 141 29.86 -12.03 8.35
N GLN A 142 30.55 -11.22 7.54
CA GLN A 142 31.86 -10.64 7.89
C GLN A 142 31.77 -9.63 9.04
N ALA A 143 30.71 -8.82 9.11
CA ALA A 143 30.50 -7.87 10.22
C ALA A 143 30.32 -8.59 11.58
N VAL A 144 29.80 -9.82 11.59
CA VAL A 144 29.68 -10.65 12.80
C VAL A 144 31.02 -11.28 13.21
N VAL A 145 31.93 -11.52 12.26
CA VAL A 145 33.25 -12.09 12.55
C VAL A 145 34.23 -11.03 13.06
N GLU A 146 34.15 -9.78 12.60
CA GLU A 146 35.03 -8.70 13.10
C GLU A 146 34.75 -8.31 14.56
N GLU A 147 33.53 -8.48 15.09
CA GLU A 147 33.24 -8.25 16.52
C GLU A 147 33.79 -9.36 17.45
N VAL A 148 34.19 -10.52 16.93
CA VAL A 148 34.65 -11.68 17.72
C VAL A 148 36.18 -11.83 17.74
N VAL A 149 36.92 -11.04 16.96
CA VAL A 149 38.37 -11.27 16.76
C VAL A 149 39.30 -10.43 17.67
N GLU A 150 38.79 -9.58 18.55
CA GLU A 150 39.62 -8.99 19.61
C GLU A 150 39.70 -9.90 20.86
N GLN A 151 40.37 -11.04 20.72
CA GLN A 151 41.29 -11.64 21.71
C GLN A 151 41.89 -12.95 21.17
N PRO A 152 43.21 -13.18 21.25
CA PRO A 152 43.83 -14.43 20.84
C PRO A 152 43.86 -15.42 22.02
N ASP A 153 43.53 -16.69 21.76
CA ASP A 153 44.51 -17.76 21.92
C ASP A 153 44.00 -19.08 21.35
N VAL A 154 44.97 -19.84 20.82
CA VAL A 154 44.84 -21.04 20.02
C VAL A 154 44.61 -22.26 20.91
N GLU A 155 43.65 -23.13 20.56
CA GLU A 155 43.89 -24.57 20.66
C GLU A 155 43.09 -25.36 19.61
N LYS A 156 43.83 -26.16 18.84
CA LYS A 156 43.34 -27.08 17.82
C LYS A 156 42.50 -28.19 18.44
N ILE A 157 41.31 -28.45 17.89
CA ILE A 157 40.70 -29.78 17.95
C ILE A 157 40.10 -30.13 16.58
N GLU A 158 40.29 -31.39 16.24
CA GLU A 158 40.24 -32.08 14.95
C GLU A 158 38.86 -32.17 14.28
N ASP A 159 38.93 -32.40 12.97
CA ASP A 159 37.89 -32.87 12.05
C ASP A 159 36.87 -33.83 12.69
N LYS A 160 35.60 -33.41 12.66
CA LYS A 160 34.48 -34.33 12.42
C LYS A 160 33.51 -33.72 11.43
N SER A 161 33.46 -34.35 10.26
CA SER A 161 32.38 -34.30 9.29
C SER A 161 31.03 -34.55 9.97
N GLU A 162 30.25 -33.50 10.15
CA GLU A 162 28.82 -33.60 10.43
C GLU A 162 28.07 -33.67 9.11
N GLU A 163 27.53 -34.85 8.84
CA GLU A 163 26.58 -35.12 7.78
C GLU A 163 25.39 -34.15 7.90
N GLU A 164 25.06 -33.51 6.78
CA GLU A 164 23.88 -32.67 6.60
C GLU A 164 22.60 -33.50 6.79
N THR A 165 22.15 -33.64 8.03
CA THR A 165 20.74 -33.93 8.29
C THR A 165 19.93 -32.66 8.05
N PRO A 166 18.83 -32.71 7.27
CA PRO A 166 18.07 -31.51 6.95
C PRO A 166 17.42 -30.98 8.23
N LYS A 167 17.90 -29.83 8.70
CA LYS A 167 17.24 -29.06 9.76
C LYS A 167 15.82 -28.74 9.26
N VAL A 168 14.83 -29.36 9.88
CA VAL A 168 13.43 -28.96 9.76
C VAL A 168 13.34 -27.58 10.41
N HIS A 169 13.56 -26.53 9.62
CA HIS A 169 13.33 -25.17 10.05
C HIS A 169 11.82 -25.02 10.29
N ASP A 170 11.45 -24.66 11.52
CA ASP A 170 10.09 -24.27 11.87
C ASP A 170 9.83 -22.87 11.27
N TYR A 171 9.54 -22.83 9.96
CA TYR A 171 9.23 -21.58 9.27
C TYR A 171 7.72 -21.37 9.24
N ALA A 172 7.26 -20.25 9.80
CA ALA A 172 5.88 -19.82 9.63
C ALA A 172 5.61 -19.55 8.15
N GLN A 173 4.66 -20.29 7.57
CA GLN A 173 4.27 -20.16 6.17
C GLN A 173 2.79 -19.85 6.04
N TYR A 174 2.50 -18.84 5.22
CA TYR A 174 1.14 -18.48 4.84
C TYR A 174 0.96 -18.53 3.34
N LYS A 175 -0.16 -19.09 2.91
CA LYS A 175 -0.57 -19.16 1.51
C LYS A 175 -2.03 -18.74 1.38
N ILE A 176 -2.32 -17.90 0.39
CA ILE A 176 -3.69 -17.44 0.14
C ILE A 176 -4.46 -18.51 -0.63
N SER A 177 -5.68 -18.83 -0.17
CA SER A 177 -6.59 -19.67 -0.94
C SER A 177 -7.36 -18.88 -2.00
N THR A 178 -7.75 -19.53 -3.10
CA THR A 178 -8.64 -18.94 -4.12
C THR A 178 -9.95 -18.42 -3.51
N LYS A 179 -10.47 -19.10 -2.48
CA LYS A 179 -11.67 -18.66 -1.75
C LYS A 179 -11.44 -17.32 -1.05
N ASP A 180 -10.25 -17.14 -0.48
CA ASP A 180 -9.87 -15.90 0.17
C ASP A 180 -9.78 -14.80 -0.90
N ILE A 181 -9.07 -15.01 -2.02
CA ILE A 181 -8.98 -14.05 -3.14
C ILE A 181 -10.36 -13.54 -3.57
N ALA A 182 -11.34 -14.44 -3.71
CA ALA A 182 -12.71 -14.07 -4.04
C ALA A 182 -13.30 -13.14 -2.98
N LEU A 183 -13.21 -13.52 -1.70
CA LEU A 183 -13.70 -12.75 -0.56
C LEU A 183 -13.06 -11.35 -0.48
N TYR A 184 -11.75 -11.25 -0.72
CA TYR A 184 -11.06 -9.96 -0.77
C TYR A 184 -11.51 -9.09 -1.93
N THR A 185 -11.74 -9.68 -3.10
CA THR A 185 -12.26 -8.96 -4.26
C THR A 185 -13.58 -8.29 -3.91
N PHE A 186 -14.54 -9.04 -3.35
CA PHE A 186 -15.86 -8.54 -2.95
C PHE A 186 -15.78 -7.44 -1.90
N THR A 187 -14.83 -7.53 -0.97
CA THR A 187 -14.69 -6.54 0.10
C THR A 187 -13.93 -5.28 -0.33
N SER A 188 -13.04 -5.35 -1.32
CA SER A 188 -12.09 -4.27 -1.64
C SER A 188 -12.66 -2.98 -2.26
N PHE A 189 -13.98 -2.89 -2.50
CA PHE A 189 -14.65 -1.81 -3.25
C PHE A 189 -14.12 -1.58 -4.68
N ARG A 190 -13.20 -2.43 -5.19
CA ARG A 190 -12.61 -2.32 -6.53
C ARG A 190 -13.63 -2.38 -7.66
N VAL A 191 -14.77 -3.05 -7.43
CA VAL A 191 -15.89 -3.11 -8.39
C VAL A 191 -16.34 -1.72 -8.86
N PHE A 192 -16.35 -0.72 -7.98
CA PHE A 192 -16.76 0.64 -8.34
C PHE A 192 -15.72 1.32 -9.24
N ILE A 193 -14.43 1.08 -8.99
CA ILE A 193 -13.34 1.56 -9.84
C ILE A 193 -13.42 0.88 -11.21
N THR A 194 -13.63 -0.44 -11.25
CA THR A 194 -13.78 -1.19 -12.50
C THR A 194 -15.00 -0.73 -13.29
N MET A 195 -16.14 -0.51 -12.64
CA MET A 195 -17.35 0.00 -13.28
C MET A 195 -17.15 1.41 -13.84
N PHE A 196 -16.49 2.29 -13.09
CA PHE A 196 -16.11 3.62 -13.55
C PHE A 196 -15.18 3.57 -14.77
N LEU A 197 -14.15 2.72 -14.74
CA LEU A 197 -13.23 2.55 -15.87
C LEU A 197 -13.95 2.02 -17.12
N ILE A 198 -14.85 1.03 -16.97
CA ILE A 198 -15.65 0.52 -18.09
C ILE A 198 -16.53 1.64 -18.68
N ALA A 199 -17.23 2.39 -17.82
CA ALA A 199 -18.08 3.50 -18.26
C ALA A 199 -17.28 4.59 -18.99
N HIS A 200 -16.08 4.93 -18.49
CA HIS A 200 -15.20 5.91 -19.11
C HIS A 200 -14.64 5.42 -20.46
N ILE A 201 -14.06 4.22 -20.51
CA ILE A 201 -13.46 3.65 -21.73
C ILE A 201 -14.50 3.46 -22.83
N THR A 202 -15.74 3.17 -22.46
CA THR A 202 -16.85 3.03 -23.41
C THR A 202 -17.52 4.35 -23.77
N HIS A 203 -17.02 5.49 -23.25
CA HIS A 203 -17.63 6.82 -23.40
C HIS A 203 -19.13 6.84 -23.07
N GLY A 204 -19.56 6.08 -22.07
CA GLY A 204 -20.97 5.98 -21.70
C GLY A 204 -21.81 5.08 -22.60
N ALA A 205 -21.25 4.42 -23.62
CA ALA A 205 -22.01 3.54 -24.52
C ALA A 205 -22.74 2.41 -23.79
N VAL A 206 -22.21 1.95 -22.65
CA VAL A 206 -22.90 0.98 -21.78
C VAL A 206 -24.19 1.56 -21.19
N LEU A 207 -24.17 2.85 -20.81
CA LEU A 207 -25.33 3.57 -20.31
C LEU A 207 -26.31 3.87 -21.46
N ASP A 208 -25.82 4.32 -22.61
CA ASP A 208 -26.65 4.57 -23.80
C ASP A 208 -27.34 3.29 -24.28
N PHE A 209 -26.62 2.16 -24.24
CA PHE A 209 -27.20 0.87 -24.54
C PHE A 209 -28.30 0.52 -23.54
N ALA A 210 -28.09 0.75 -22.25
CA ALA A 210 -29.11 0.54 -21.21
C ALA A 210 -30.36 1.39 -21.45
N ILE A 211 -30.19 2.66 -21.81
CA ILE A 211 -31.27 3.58 -22.17
C ILE A 211 -31.99 3.09 -23.42
N SER A 212 -31.26 2.63 -24.44
CA SER A 212 -31.85 2.13 -25.68
C SER A 212 -32.71 0.86 -25.48
N ILE A 213 -32.33 0.00 -24.53
CA ILE A 213 -33.13 -1.18 -24.14
C ILE A 213 -34.45 -0.74 -23.48
N TYR A 214 -34.40 0.31 -22.67
CA TYR A 214 -35.58 0.91 -22.05
C TYR A 214 -36.52 1.52 -23.11
N GLU A 215 -35.98 2.35 -24.01
CA GLU A 215 -36.74 3.06 -25.04
C GLU A 215 -37.35 2.15 -26.11
N LYS A 216 -36.67 1.08 -26.51
CA LYS A 216 -37.14 0.14 -27.57
C LYS A 216 -38.28 -0.78 -27.15
N GLY A 217 -38.92 -0.54 -26.00
CA GLY A 217 -40.11 -1.29 -25.58
C GLY A 217 -39.85 -2.71 -25.09
N PHE A 218 -38.59 -3.16 -25.02
CA PHE A 218 -38.21 -4.27 -24.14
C PHE A 218 -38.36 -3.89 -22.65
N GLY A 219 -38.49 -2.59 -22.35
CA GLY A 219 -38.42 -1.98 -21.03
C GLY A 219 -39.64 -1.20 -20.54
N SER A 220 -40.88 -1.59 -20.85
CA SER A 220 -42.03 -1.10 -20.04
C SER A 220 -41.96 -1.58 -18.58
N ASN A 221 -41.09 -2.57 -18.29
CA ASN A 221 -40.91 -3.14 -16.96
C ASN A 221 -39.53 -2.77 -16.41
N MET A 222 -39.50 -2.11 -15.24
CA MET A 222 -38.29 -1.81 -14.43
C MET A 222 -37.35 -3.03 -14.25
N ILE A 223 -37.89 -4.23 -14.37
CA ILE A 223 -37.20 -5.52 -14.30
C ILE A 223 -36.03 -5.61 -15.29
N SER A 224 -36.19 -5.11 -16.52
CA SER A 224 -35.15 -5.17 -17.56
C SER A 224 -33.92 -4.30 -17.21
N LEU A 225 -34.16 -3.10 -16.70
CA LEU A 225 -33.12 -2.16 -16.27
C LEU A 225 -32.40 -2.66 -15.01
N ILE A 226 -33.14 -3.26 -14.09
CA ILE A 226 -32.58 -3.93 -12.91
C ILE A 226 -31.70 -5.12 -13.36
N ALA A 227 -32.18 -5.97 -14.28
CA ALA A 227 -31.43 -7.12 -14.77
C ALA A 227 -30.14 -6.70 -15.49
N PHE A 228 -30.19 -5.65 -16.32
CA PHE A 228 -29.00 -5.09 -16.97
C PHE A 228 -28.00 -4.54 -15.94
N SER A 229 -28.48 -3.79 -14.95
CA SER A 229 -27.64 -3.24 -13.88
C SER A 229 -26.96 -4.36 -13.07
N ILE A 230 -27.70 -5.42 -12.74
CA ILE A 230 -27.16 -6.61 -12.07
C ILE A 230 -26.10 -7.28 -12.96
N MET A 231 -26.35 -7.44 -14.25
CA MET A 231 -25.39 -8.02 -15.20
C MET A 231 -24.10 -7.19 -15.27
N ALA A 232 -24.21 -5.86 -15.37
CA ALA A 232 -23.06 -4.96 -15.39
C ALA A 232 -22.23 -5.07 -14.10
N ILE A 233 -22.89 -5.15 -12.94
CA ILE A 233 -22.23 -5.37 -11.65
C ILE A 233 -21.52 -6.74 -11.62
N ILE A 234 -22.15 -7.80 -12.11
CA ILE A 234 -21.56 -9.14 -12.18
C ILE A 234 -20.31 -9.13 -13.07
N ILE A 235 -20.37 -8.50 -14.25
CA ILE A 235 -19.22 -8.37 -15.14
C ILE A 235 -18.09 -7.60 -14.47
N ALA A 236 -18.39 -6.47 -13.83
CA ALA A 236 -17.40 -5.68 -13.10
C ALA A 236 -16.76 -6.47 -11.94
N LEU A 237 -17.55 -7.29 -11.23
CA LEU A 237 -17.06 -8.19 -10.18
C LEU A 237 -16.15 -9.29 -10.74
N LEU A 238 -16.53 -9.91 -11.85
CA LEU A 238 -15.73 -10.95 -12.52
C LEU A 238 -14.39 -10.38 -12.99
N LEU A 239 -14.39 -9.21 -13.62
CA LEU A 239 -13.16 -8.53 -14.04
C LEU A 239 -12.28 -8.14 -12.84
N SER A 240 -12.90 -7.64 -11.76
CA SER A 240 -12.18 -7.34 -10.51
C SER A 240 -11.56 -8.60 -9.90
N PHE A 241 -12.28 -9.72 -9.95
CA PHE A 241 -11.83 -11.01 -9.41
C PHE A 241 -10.67 -11.57 -10.23
N ILE A 242 -10.76 -11.56 -11.55
CA ILE A 242 -9.68 -11.98 -12.46
C ILE A 242 -8.42 -11.15 -12.20
N TYR A 243 -8.56 -9.82 -12.12
CA TYR A 243 -7.44 -8.93 -11.81
C TYR A 243 -6.80 -9.26 -10.46
N THR A 244 -7.62 -9.43 -9.40
CA THR A 244 -7.14 -9.74 -8.06
C THR A 244 -6.47 -11.11 -8.00
N MET A 245 -7.02 -12.09 -8.74
CA MET A 245 -6.45 -13.43 -8.87
C MET A 245 -5.06 -13.36 -9.52
N PHE A 246 -4.90 -12.56 -10.58
CA PHE A 246 -3.58 -12.34 -11.19
C PHE A 246 -2.60 -11.60 -10.27
N GLN A 247 -3.08 -10.65 -9.46
CA GLN A 247 -2.26 -9.87 -8.53
C GLN A 247 -1.74 -10.73 -7.36
N PHE A 248 -2.57 -11.60 -6.80
CA PHE A 248 -2.25 -12.44 -5.63
C PHE A 248 -2.06 -13.91 -5.99
N TYR A 249 -1.82 -14.21 -7.27
CA TYR A 249 -1.59 -15.57 -7.72
C TYR A 249 -0.40 -16.19 -6.97
N ASP A 250 -0.64 -17.37 -6.42
CA ASP A 250 0.33 -18.16 -5.65
C ASP A 250 1.08 -17.30 -4.60
N PHE A 251 0.32 -16.44 -3.90
CA PHE A 251 0.87 -15.63 -2.83
C PHE A 251 1.36 -16.53 -1.69
N THR A 252 2.64 -16.37 -1.34
CA THR A 252 3.25 -17.01 -0.16
C THR A 252 3.92 -15.95 0.70
N LEU A 253 3.85 -16.12 2.01
CA LEU A 253 4.63 -15.36 2.99
C LEU A 253 5.37 -16.36 3.88
N VAL A 254 6.67 -16.17 4.03
CA VAL A 254 7.56 -16.99 4.85
C VAL A 254 8.36 -16.08 5.77
N LYS A 255 8.48 -16.47 7.04
CA LYS A 255 9.41 -15.83 7.99
C LYS A 255 10.66 -16.68 8.11
N GLU A 256 11.81 -16.13 7.77
CA GLU A 256 13.12 -16.76 7.90
C GLU A 256 14.03 -15.89 8.78
N GLY A 257 14.16 -16.24 10.07
CA GLY A 257 14.94 -15.46 11.04
C GLY A 257 14.43 -14.02 11.16
N LYS A 258 15.28 -13.04 10.82
CA LYS A 258 14.96 -11.60 10.81
C LYS A 258 14.37 -11.09 9.48
N TYR A 259 13.97 -11.99 8.58
CA TYR A 259 13.44 -11.62 7.28
C TYR A 259 12.01 -12.14 7.09
N LEU A 260 11.16 -11.28 6.51
CA LEU A 260 9.87 -11.61 5.95
C LEU A 260 10.00 -11.62 4.43
N GLU A 261 9.74 -12.76 3.83
CA GLU A 261 9.76 -12.94 2.39
C GLU A 261 8.36 -13.21 1.88
N TYR A 262 7.91 -12.44 0.89
CA TYR A 262 6.69 -12.77 0.18
C TYR A 262 6.91 -12.86 -1.32
N GLU A 263 6.18 -13.78 -1.94
CA GLU A 263 6.12 -13.92 -3.39
C GLU A 263 4.68 -13.80 -3.87
N LYS A 264 4.43 -13.13 -5.00
CA LYS A 264 3.09 -13.00 -5.58
C LYS A 264 3.10 -12.68 -7.07
N GLY A 265 2.00 -13.02 -7.74
CA GLY A 265 1.67 -12.55 -9.08
C GLY A 265 1.79 -13.62 -10.16
N LEU A 266 0.88 -13.57 -11.14
CA LEU A 266 0.84 -14.54 -12.25
C LEU A 266 1.71 -14.10 -13.42
N PHE A 267 1.45 -12.88 -13.93
CA PHE A 267 2.18 -12.34 -15.08
C PHE A 267 3.52 -11.74 -14.68
N THR A 268 3.57 -11.04 -13.55
CA THR A 268 4.80 -10.52 -12.98
C THR A 268 4.99 -11.18 -11.63
N ARG A 269 5.97 -12.07 -11.54
CA ARG A 269 6.32 -12.72 -10.28
C ARG A 269 7.19 -11.75 -9.48
N ASN A 270 6.61 -11.21 -8.41
CA ASN A 270 7.27 -10.31 -7.48
C ASN A 270 7.71 -11.09 -6.25
N LYS A 271 9.01 -11.11 -5.97
CA LYS A 271 9.62 -11.68 -4.77
C LYS A 271 10.29 -10.56 -3.99
N VAL A 272 9.88 -10.38 -2.75
CA VAL A 272 10.30 -9.26 -1.91
C VAL A 272 10.79 -9.82 -0.59
N ARG A 273 12.05 -9.54 -0.26
CA ARG A 273 12.67 -9.90 1.02
C ARG A 273 12.84 -8.66 1.87
N LEU A 274 12.20 -8.63 3.03
CA LEU A 274 12.12 -7.49 3.93
C LEU A 274 12.73 -7.84 5.29
N SER A 275 13.60 -7.00 5.83
CA SER A 275 14.08 -7.15 7.20
C SER A 275 13.02 -6.70 8.21
N THR A 276 12.81 -7.48 9.26
CA THR A 276 11.88 -7.17 10.36
C THR A 276 12.26 -5.89 11.09
N ASP A 277 13.55 -5.57 11.16
CA ASP A 277 14.10 -4.41 11.87
C ASP A 277 13.71 -3.07 11.19
N ARG A 278 13.18 -3.11 9.95
CA ARG A 278 12.69 -1.92 9.22
C ARG A 278 11.20 -1.65 9.38
N ILE A 279 10.49 -2.54 10.05
CA ILE A 279 9.04 -2.41 10.25
C ILE A 279 8.81 -1.33 11.30
N GLN A 280 8.33 -0.17 10.86
CA GLN A 280 8.01 0.97 11.71
C GLN A 280 6.66 0.80 12.38
N SER A 281 5.71 0.15 11.68
CA SER A 281 4.38 -0.12 12.21
C SER A 281 3.71 -1.27 11.49
N VAL A 282 2.92 -2.03 12.23
CA VAL A 282 1.97 -3.00 11.66
C VAL A 282 0.60 -2.35 11.57
N LEU A 283 0.07 -2.26 10.35
CA LEU A 283 -1.22 -1.67 10.03
C LEU A 283 -2.23 -2.77 9.69
N ILE A 284 -3.28 -2.86 10.47
CA ILE A 284 -4.45 -3.69 10.17
C ILE A 284 -5.53 -2.84 9.53
N GLU A 285 -5.89 -3.14 8.29
CA GLU A 285 -7.05 -2.55 7.62
C GLU A 285 -8.25 -3.51 7.66
N GLN A 286 -9.41 -3.01 8.05
CA GLN A 286 -10.67 -3.75 8.01
C GLN A 286 -11.80 -2.82 7.60
N ASN A 287 -12.44 -3.09 6.47
CA ASN A 287 -13.63 -2.34 6.06
C ASN A 287 -14.93 -2.96 6.60
N VAL A 288 -16.07 -2.29 6.39
CA VAL A 288 -17.38 -2.77 6.90
C VAL A 288 -17.71 -4.18 6.42
N MET A 289 -17.46 -4.49 5.15
CA MET A 289 -17.69 -5.84 4.63
C MET A 289 -16.73 -6.87 5.24
N GLY A 290 -15.46 -6.50 5.43
CA GLY A 290 -14.47 -7.31 6.12
C GLY A 290 -14.85 -7.57 7.58
N LYS A 291 -15.42 -6.58 8.26
CA LYS A 291 -15.94 -6.75 9.62
C LYS A 291 -17.12 -7.70 9.68
N LEU A 292 -18.04 -7.63 8.72
CA LEU A 292 -19.18 -8.55 8.60
C LEU A 292 -18.70 -9.99 8.35
N LEU A 293 -17.70 -10.15 7.49
CA LEU A 293 -17.12 -11.44 7.11
C LEU A 293 -15.98 -11.92 8.03
N LYS A 294 -15.66 -11.13 9.08
CA LYS A 294 -14.57 -11.37 10.03
C LYS A 294 -13.19 -11.56 9.39
N ILE A 295 -12.91 -10.82 8.33
CA ILE A 295 -11.61 -10.77 7.66
C ILE A 295 -10.96 -9.40 7.80
N MET A 296 -9.65 -9.37 7.74
CA MET A 296 -8.83 -8.15 7.79
C MET A 296 -7.58 -8.30 6.92
N THR A 297 -6.97 -7.18 6.57
CA THR A 297 -5.73 -7.13 5.80
C THR A 297 -4.63 -6.59 6.70
N VAL A 298 -3.50 -7.29 6.79
CA VAL A 298 -2.32 -6.82 7.53
C VAL A 298 -1.28 -6.30 6.55
N LYS A 299 -0.82 -5.09 6.82
CA LYS A 299 0.24 -4.38 6.11
C LYS A 299 1.35 -4.02 7.08
N ILE A 300 2.54 -3.86 6.54
CA ILE A 300 3.67 -3.30 7.27
C ILE A 300 4.04 -1.95 6.65
N ILE A 301 4.26 -0.97 7.51
CA ILE A 301 4.80 0.33 7.15
C ILE A 301 6.29 0.27 7.43
N MET A 302 7.08 0.60 6.42
CA MET A 302 8.53 0.51 6.50
C MET A 302 9.17 1.89 6.37
N ALA A 303 10.29 2.05 7.07
CA ALA A 303 11.21 3.14 6.79
C ALA A 303 11.90 2.85 5.45
N SER A 304 11.32 3.32 4.35
CA SER A 304 11.96 3.42 3.04
C SER A 304 12.55 4.83 2.86
N ASP A 305 13.41 5.04 1.88
CA ASP A 305 13.97 6.36 1.52
C ASP A 305 13.61 6.70 0.05
N GLY A 306 12.38 6.35 -0.35
CA GLY A 306 11.86 6.54 -1.71
C GLY A 306 10.41 7.01 -1.72
N ASN A 307 9.99 7.63 -2.84
CA ASN A 307 8.66 8.21 -3.05
C ASN A 307 7.61 7.18 -3.52
N ASP A 308 7.98 5.90 -3.70
CA ASP A 308 7.03 4.87 -4.11
C ASP A 308 6.20 4.40 -2.92
N ALA A 309 4.95 4.86 -2.85
CA ALA A 309 3.98 4.48 -1.81
C ALA A 309 3.71 2.97 -1.77
N GLU A 310 3.93 2.24 -2.88
CA GLU A 310 3.83 0.78 -2.89
C GLU A 310 5.02 0.07 -2.23
N SER A 311 6.19 0.71 -2.21
CA SER A 311 7.40 0.18 -1.55
C SER A 311 7.44 0.48 -0.05
N SER A 312 6.78 1.55 0.40
CA SER A 312 6.70 1.92 1.83
C SER A 312 5.64 1.14 2.60
N GLN A 313 4.62 0.62 1.91
CA GLN A 313 3.55 -0.20 2.49
C GLN A 313 3.45 -1.57 1.82
N ALA A 314 4.01 -2.59 2.45
CA ALA A 314 3.89 -3.95 1.95
C ALA A 314 2.65 -4.65 2.54
N VAL A 315 1.83 -5.25 1.67
CA VAL A 315 0.72 -6.11 2.09
C VAL A 315 1.25 -7.52 2.31
N VAL A 316 1.38 -7.90 3.59
CA VAL A 316 1.97 -9.17 4.03
C VAL A 316 0.92 -10.26 4.23
N LEU A 317 -0.24 -9.91 4.79
CA LEU A 317 -1.37 -10.82 4.91
C LEU A 317 -2.58 -10.15 4.27
N PRO A 318 -2.80 -10.32 2.96
CA PRO A 318 -3.92 -9.71 2.28
C PRO A 318 -5.26 -10.07 2.92
N ILE A 319 -5.39 -11.30 3.45
CA ILE A 319 -6.63 -11.84 3.99
C ILE A 319 -6.37 -12.70 5.21
N LEU A 320 -6.63 -12.13 6.37
CA LEU A 320 -6.52 -12.80 7.64
C LEU A 320 -7.92 -12.96 8.24
N ASN A 321 -8.32 -14.21 8.47
CA ASN A 321 -9.53 -14.50 9.22
C ASN A 321 -9.30 -14.22 10.71
N SER A 322 -10.26 -13.58 11.36
CA SER A 322 -10.22 -13.28 12.80
C SER A 322 -9.88 -14.48 13.69
N HIS A 323 -10.26 -15.70 13.30
CA HIS A 323 -9.96 -16.91 14.07
C HIS A 323 -8.47 -17.28 14.07
N LYS A 324 -7.75 -16.94 12.99
CA LYS A 324 -6.30 -17.15 12.87
C LYS A 324 -5.49 -15.93 13.28
N TYR A 325 -6.15 -14.86 13.74
CA TYR A 325 -5.50 -13.58 14.00
C TYR A 325 -4.37 -13.72 15.02
N THR A 326 -4.64 -14.35 16.17
CA THR A 326 -3.66 -14.49 17.25
C THR A 326 -2.49 -15.37 16.84
N GLU A 327 -2.76 -16.50 16.19
CA GLU A 327 -1.74 -17.42 15.65
C GLU A 327 -0.83 -16.68 14.66
N MET A 328 -1.41 -16.08 13.63
CA MET A 328 -0.66 -15.39 12.57
C MET A 328 0.10 -14.15 13.06
N MET A 329 -0.46 -13.39 14.02
CA MET A 329 0.27 -12.26 14.59
C MET A 329 1.40 -12.72 15.51
N ASN A 330 1.23 -13.79 16.26
CA ASN A 330 2.33 -14.35 17.02
C ASN A 330 3.41 -14.87 16.07
N ASP A 331 3.09 -15.70 15.09
CA ASP A 331 4.08 -16.30 14.20
C ASP A 331 4.91 -15.26 13.42
N PHE A 332 4.25 -14.24 12.86
CA PHE A 332 4.91 -13.24 12.00
C PHE A 332 5.36 -11.98 12.75
N PHE A 333 4.74 -11.65 13.89
CA PHE A 333 4.94 -10.42 14.64
C PHE A 333 5.04 -10.67 16.16
N GLU A 334 5.83 -11.67 16.56
CA GLU A 334 6.04 -12.10 17.97
C GLU A 334 6.29 -10.94 18.95
N TRP A 335 6.92 -9.86 18.47
CA TRP A 335 7.25 -8.69 19.26
C TRP A 335 6.06 -7.76 19.57
N ILE A 336 4.89 -7.98 18.95
CA ILE A 336 3.69 -7.17 19.17
C ILE A 336 2.79 -7.84 20.19
N PRO A 337 2.68 -7.31 21.41
CA PRO A 337 1.76 -7.83 22.41
C PRO A 337 0.31 -7.64 21.95
N LEU A 338 -0.41 -8.76 21.80
CA LEU A 338 -1.81 -8.76 21.37
C LEU A 338 -2.79 -8.33 22.46
N LYS A 339 -2.32 -8.19 23.70
CA LYS A 339 -3.15 -7.81 24.84
C LYS A 339 -3.07 -6.30 25.06
N THR A 340 -4.22 -5.64 24.99
CA THR A 340 -4.34 -4.23 25.38
C THR A 340 -4.59 -4.13 26.89
N VAL A 341 -3.80 -3.34 27.60
CA VAL A 341 -3.97 -3.09 29.04
C VAL A 341 -5.02 -2.01 29.26
N GLU A 342 -4.97 -0.92 28.48
CA GLU A 342 -5.94 0.17 28.57
C GLU A 342 -6.39 0.65 27.19
N LYS A 343 -7.70 0.89 27.05
CA LYS A 343 -8.31 1.34 25.81
C LYS A 343 -9.24 2.53 26.05
N PHE A 344 -8.93 3.65 25.40
CA PHE A 344 -9.71 4.87 25.41
C PHE A 344 -10.47 5.01 24.09
N ASN A 345 -11.79 5.05 24.18
CA ASN A 345 -12.67 5.18 23.01
C ASN A 345 -13.13 6.63 22.81
N SER A 346 -13.57 6.96 21.60
CA SER A 346 -14.28 8.23 21.37
C SER A 346 -15.57 8.33 22.19
N ARG A 347 -15.92 9.54 22.62
CA ARG A 347 -17.18 9.81 23.35
C ARG A 347 -18.36 9.94 22.38
N LYS A 348 -19.59 9.65 22.81
CA LYS A 348 -20.82 9.74 21.96
C LYS A 348 -20.99 11.10 21.27
N ARG A 349 -20.62 12.19 21.96
CA ARG A 349 -20.68 13.56 21.42
C ARG A 349 -19.82 13.75 20.17
N SER A 350 -18.80 12.93 19.98
CA SER A 350 -17.90 12.97 18.82
C SER A 350 -18.62 12.74 17.49
N ILE A 351 -19.76 12.02 17.49
CA ILE A 351 -20.58 11.83 16.28
C ILE A 351 -20.97 13.19 15.69
N TRP A 352 -21.52 14.07 16.52
CA TRP A 352 -21.89 15.42 16.08
C TRP A 352 -20.66 16.23 15.66
N LEU A 353 -19.53 16.10 16.36
CA LEU A 353 -18.30 16.85 16.02
C LEU A 353 -17.71 16.43 14.67
N PHE A 354 -17.82 15.15 14.31
CA PHE A 354 -17.43 14.62 13.00
C PHE A 354 -18.43 15.01 11.90
N PHE A 355 -19.72 15.12 12.24
CA PHE A 355 -20.78 15.43 11.29
C PHE A 355 -20.93 16.93 11.01
N ARG A 356 -20.61 17.81 11.97
CA ARG A 356 -20.94 19.25 11.88
C ARG A 356 -20.35 19.95 10.66
N ASN A 357 -19.20 19.48 10.18
CA ASN A 357 -18.48 20.04 9.03
C ASN A 357 -19.06 19.51 7.71
N PHE A 358 -20.27 18.95 7.72
CA PHE A 358 -21.01 18.64 6.52
C PHE A 358 -21.17 19.90 5.66
N ASP A 359 -21.03 19.75 4.35
CA ASP A 359 -21.18 20.84 3.38
C ASP A 359 -22.66 21.22 3.24
N TRP A 360 -23.20 21.93 4.24
CA TRP A 360 -24.59 22.40 4.26
C TRP A 360 -24.98 23.18 3.01
N ILE A 361 -24.01 23.75 2.30
CA ILE A 361 -24.19 24.43 1.02
C ILE A 361 -24.85 23.52 -0.04
N LEU A 362 -24.58 22.21 -0.01
CA LEU A 362 -25.18 21.22 -0.92
C LEU A 362 -26.68 21.03 -0.69
N LEU A 363 -27.20 21.40 0.48
CA LEU A 363 -28.64 21.40 0.76
C LEU A 363 -29.29 22.77 0.54
N ILE A 364 -28.53 23.86 0.69
CA ILE A 364 -29.04 25.23 0.54
C ILE A 364 -29.12 25.65 -0.94
N ILE A 365 -28.10 25.34 -1.73
CA ILE A 365 -28.03 25.70 -3.17
C ILE A 365 -29.24 25.19 -3.97
N PRO A 366 -29.68 23.93 -3.84
CA PRO A 366 -30.88 23.43 -4.54
C PRO A 366 -32.11 24.31 -4.26
N ILE A 367 -32.32 24.69 -3.00
CA ILE A 367 -33.47 25.51 -2.59
C ILE A 367 -33.42 26.87 -3.29
N VAL A 368 -32.24 27.52 -3.35
CA VAL A 368 -32.09 28.80 -4.04
C VAL A 368 -32.33 28.66 -5.56
N ILE A 369 -31.77 27.62 -6.18
CA ILE A 369 -31.93 27.35 -7.62
C ILE A 369 -33.39 27.05 -7.98
N TYR A 370 -34.12 26.37 -7.10
CA TYR A 370 -35.56 26.15 -7.23
C TYR A 370 -36.32 27.47 -7.37
N PHE A 371 -36.03 28.45 -6.52
CA PHE A 371 -36.67 29.78 -6.57
C PHE A 371 -36.26 30.62 -7.80
N VAL A 372 -35.12 30.32 -8.43
CA VAL A 372 -34.68 30.95 -9.69
C VAL A 372 -35.38 30.34 -10.92
N GLY A 373 -36.11 29.24 -10.76
CA GLY A 373 -36.90 28.60 -11.82
C GLY A 373 -36.17 27.48 -12.58
N TRP A 374 -34.97 27.08 -12.14
CA TRP A 374 -34.23 25.94 -12.71
C TRP A 374 -34.55 24.64 -11.96
N THR A 375 -35.77 24.15 -12.12
CA THR A 375 -36.32 23.03 -11.33
C THR A 375 -35.53 21.72 -11.51
N THR A 376 -35.13 21.36 -12.73
CA THR A 376 -34.39 20.11 -13.02
C THR A 376 -33.01 20.07 -12.35
N LEU A 377 -32.27 21.19 -12.38
CA LEU A 377 -30.97 21.33 -11.74
C LEU A 377 -31.11 21.30 -10.22
N SER A 378 -32.14 21.96 -9.68
CA SER A 378 -32.47 21.94 -8.25
C SER A 378 -32.70 20.51 -7.76
N ASP A 379 -33.58 19.75 -8.42
CA ASP A 379 -33.93 18.39 -7.98
C ASP A 379 -32.70 17.47 -8.00
N SER A 380 -31.88 17.59 -9.05
CA SER A 380 -30.63 16.82 -9.17
C SER A 380 -29.64 17.13 -8.04
N LEU A 381 -29.45 18.42 -7.72
CA LEU A 381 -28.55 18.84 -6.64
C LEU A 381 -29.10 18.45 -5.26
N LEU A 382 -30.42 18.48 -5.06
CA LEU A 382 -31.04 18.05 -3.82
C LEU A 382 -30.78 16.56 -3.57
N VAL A 383 -30.94 15.71 -4.60
CA VAL A 383 -30.64 14.26 -4.49
C VAL A 383 -29.18 14.04 -4.10
N ILE A 384 -28.24 14.76 -4.70
CA ILE A 384 -26.82 14.72 -4.34
C ILE A 384 -26.60 15.19 -2.90
N GLY A 385 -27.24 16.30 -2.49
CA GLY A 385 -27.18 16.84 -1.14
C GLY A 385 -27.70 15.87 -0.07
N VAL A 386 -28.83 15.21 -0.33
CA VAL A 386 -29.40 14.19 0.57
C VAL A 386 -28.51 12.96 0.66
N PHE A 387 -27.99 12.47 -0.48
CA PHE A 387 -27.08 11.33 -0.49
C PHE A 387 -25.80 11.61 0.30
N THR A 388 -25.18 12.78 0.07
CA THR A 388 -23.98 13.21 0.80
C THR A 388 -24.26 13.44 2.28
N PHE A 389 -25.44 13.91 2.66
CA PHE A 389 -25.86 14.04 4.06
C PHE A 389 -25.88 12.68 4.78
N PHE A 390 -26.58 11.69 4.23
CA PHE A 390 -26.63 10.35 4.84
C PHE A 390 -25.26 9.66 4.84
N TYR A 391 -24.48 9.87 3.77
CA TYR A 391 -23.12 9.36 3.67
C TYR A 391 -22.22 9.91 4.79
N THR A 392 -22.20 11.23 4.98
CA THR A 392 -21.38 11.88 6.00
C THR A 392 -21.84 11.55 7.41
N LEU A 393 -23.15 11.44 7.64
CA LEU A 393 -23.71 10.98 8.92
C LEU A 393 -23.30 9.53 9.23
N GLY A 394 -23.41 8.63 8.26
CA GLY A 394 -22.96 7.25 8.40
C GLY A 394 -21.46 7.15 8.66
N ASN A 395 -20.64 7.93 7.95
CA ASN A 395 -19.19 7.99 8.16
C ASN A 395 -18.83 8.57 9.53
N ALA A 396 -19.57 9.58 10.03
CA ALA A 396 -19.38 10.15 11.36
C ALA A 396 -19.69 9.12 12.47
N TYR A 397 -20.78 8.36 12.32
CA TYR A 397 -21.10 7.26 13.23
C TYR A 397 -20.06 6.14 13.17
N PHE A 398 -19.59 5.79 11.97
CA PHE A 398 -18.53 4.80 11.79
C PHE A 398 -17.24 5.23 12.49
N LYS A 399 -16.77 6.46 12.25
CA LYS A 399 -15.61 7.05 12.94
C LYS A 399 -15.73 6.94 14.45
N TYR A 400 -16.86 7.38 15.02
CA TYR A 400 -17.12 7.26 16.45
C TYR A 400 -16.97 5.82 16.97
N ARG A 401 -17.44 4.81 16.23
CA ARG A 401 -17.41 3.41 16.68
C ARG A 401 -16.04 2.77 16.60
N VAL A 402 -15.18 3.22 15.69
CA VAL A 402 -13.87 2.59 15.44
C VAL A 402 -12.71 3.36 16.06
N THR A 403 -12.87 4.67 16.29
CA THR A 403 -11.83 5.50 16.87
C THR A 403 -11.56 5.10 18.31
N SER A 404 -10.34 4.60 18.54
CA SER A 404 -9.85 4.23 19.86
C SER A 404 -8.34 4.31 19.89
N ILE A 405 -7.81 4.55 21.08
CA ILE A 405 -6.37 4.51 21.33
C ILE A 405 -6.12 3.68 22.58
N GLY A 406 -5.03 2.93 22.61
CA GLY A 406 -4.71 2.09 23.75
C GLY A 406 -3.22 1.81 23.85
N LEU A 407 -2.83 1.36 25.03
CA LEU A 407 -1.47 0.95 25.33
C LEU A 407 -1.45 -0.52 25.71
N THR A 408 -0.38 -1.21 25.32
CA THR A 408 -0.15 -2.61 25.71
C THR A 408 0.48 -2.72 27.10
N GLY A 409 1.00 -1.62 27.64
CA GLY A 409 1.50 -1.47 29.00
C GLY A 409 1.92 -0.03 29.26
N ASP A 410 2.68 0.23 30.33
CA ASP A 410 3.06 1.58 30.75
C ASP A 410 4.56 1.90 30.53
N THR A 411 5.35 1.02 29.90
CA THR A 411 6.80 1.21 29.68
C THR A 411 7.13 1.61 28.24
N LYS A 412 8.36 2.08 27.97
CA LYS A 412 8.79 2.46 26.59
C LYS A 412 8.91 1.28 25.63
N ASP A 413 8.99 0.06 26.14
CA ASP A 413 9.04 -1.15 25.33
C ASP A 413 7.65 -1.59 24.85
N ASP A 414 6.59 -0.93 25.33
CA ASP A 414 5.22 -1.18 24.95
C ASP A 414 4.82 -0.53 23.63
N TYR A 415 3.72 -1.02 23.08
CA TYR A 415 3.15 -0.59 21.82
C TYR A 415 1.93 0.32 22.05
N LEU A 416 1.89 1.39 21.26
CA LEU A 416 0.73 2.23 21.10
C LEU A 416 -0.17 1.65 20.00
N ILE A 417 -1.43 1.41 20.35
CA ILE A 417 -2.47 0.94 19.43
C ILE A 417 -3.33 2.14 19.06
N VAL A 418 -3.23 2.61 17.81
CA VAL A 418 -4.02 3.73 17.29
C VAL A 418 -5.03 3.20 16.29
N SER A 419 -6.33 3.26 16.60
CA SER A 419 -7.39 2.85 15.69
C SER A 419 -8.21 4.04 15.22
N ASN A 420 -8.35 4.22 13.92
CA ASN A 420 -9.17 5.28 13.32
C ASN A 420 -9.96 4.78 12.11
N GLY A 421 -10.87 5.61 11.61
CA GLY A 421 -11.78 5.26 10.52
C GLY A 421 -11.83 6.33 9.44
N PHE A 422 -11.82 5.91 8.18
CA PHE A 422 -12.07 6.77 7.03
C PHE A 422 -12.82 6.01 5.94
N LEU A 423 -13.90 6.60 5.41
CA LEU A 423 -14.76 6.04 4.36
C LEU A 423 -15.12 4.56 4.62
N PHE A 424 -15.66 4.27 5.81
CA PHE A 424 -16.05 2.91 6.21
C PHE A 424 -14.92 1.86 6.21
N LYS A 425 -13.66 2.32 6.26
CA LYS A 425 -12.46 1.50 6.49
C LYS A 425 -11.85 1.85 7.85
N GLN A 426 -11.75 0.85 8.73
CA GLN A 426 -11.01 0.93 9.99
C GLN A 426 -9.55 0.62 9.73
N ARG A 427 -8.66 1.40 10.35
CA ARG A 427 -7.22 1.22 10.35
C ARG A 427 -6.75 1.16 11.79
N THR A 428 -5.99 0.12 12.13
CA THR A 428 -5.40 -0.05 13.47
C THR A 428 -3.91 -0.18 13.31
N TYR A 429 -3.18 0.79 13.85
CA TYR A 429 -1.73 0.87 13.83
C TYR A 429 -1.18 0.34 15.15
N TYR A 430 -0.20 -0.55 15.08
CA TYR A 430 0.65 -0.94 16.21
C TYR A 430 1.99 -0.25 16.02
N VAL A 431 2.37 0.60 16.98
CA VAL A 431 3.54 1.46 16.87
C VAL A 431 4.33 1.38 18.17
N GLY A 432 5.60 0.96 18.09
CA GLY A 432 6.49 1.01 19.24
C GLY A 432 6.92 2.44 19.56
N TRP A 433 7.29 2.72 20.81
CA TRP A 433 7.69 4.07 21.24
C TRP A 433 8.82 4.67 20.37
N HIS A 434 9.83 3.86 20.03
CA HIS A 434 11.00 4.28 19.24
C HIS A 434 10.67 4.64 17.78
N GLU A 435 9.53 4.18 17.26
CA GLU A 435 9.10 4.44 15.88
C GLU A 435 8.23 5.70 15.74
N ILE A 436 7.87 6.35 16.86
CA ILE A 436 7.10 7.59 16.88
C ILE A 436 8.06 8.78 16.68
N GLN A 437 8.09 9.35 15.48
CA GLN A 437 8.90 10.52 15.17
C GLN A 437 8.43 11.79 15.89
N SER A 438 7.12 11.96 16.02
CA SER A 438 6.53 13.05 16.78
C SER A 438 5.09 12.72 17.19
N MET A 439 4.70 13.19 18.37
CA MET A 439 3.32 13.13 18.86
C MET A 439 2.82 14.55 19.13
N ARG A 440 1.62 14.85 18.62
CA ARG A 440 0.90 16.10 18.91
C ARG A 440 -0.33 15.80 19.75
N PHE A 441 -0.40 16.48 20.90
CA PHE A 441 -1.58 16.55 21.74
C PHE A 441 -2.29 17.88 21.50
N GLU A 442 -3.53 17.83 21.00
CA GLU A 442 -4.28 19.03 20.66
C GLU A 442 -5.63 19.03 21.39
N SER A 443 -5.93 20.12 22.09
CA SER A 443 -7.25 20.36 22.67
C SER A 443 -7.58 21.84 22.64
N SER A 444 -8.66 22.19 21.94
CA SER A 444 -9.20 23.56 21.98
C SER A 444 -9.96 23.83 23.27
N VAL A 445 -10.23 25.11 23.59
CA VAL A 445 -11.00 25.52 24.78
C VAL A 445 -12.36 24.78 24.85
N PHE A 446 -13.06 24.63 23.72
CA PHE A 446 -14.33 23.91 23.66
C PHE A 446 -14.18 22.40 23.83
N MET A 447 -13.06 21.82 23.36
CA MET A 447 -12.80 20.40 23.55
C MET A 447 -12.44 20.09 25.00
N LYS A 448 -11.58 20.89 25.62
CA LYS A 448 -11.21 20.76 27.02
C LYS A 448 -12.43 20.87 27.95
N ARG A 449 -13.33 21.83 27.71
CA ARG A 449 -14.61 21.94 28.45
C ARG A 449 -15.49 20.70 28.33
N ASN A 450 -15.34 19.91 27.27
CA ASN A 450 -16.11 18.69 27.02
C ASN A 450 -15.32 17.40 27.29
N ASN A 451 -14.15 17.49 27.93
CA ASN A 451 -13.22 16.39 28.18
C ASN A 451 -12.78 15.67 26.90
N LEU A 452 -12.40 16.43 25.88
CA LEU A 452 -11.97 15.90 24.58
C LEU A 452 -10.57 16.37 24.21
N ALA A 453 -9.83 15.50 23.52
CA ALA A 453 -8.52 15.78 22.96
C ALA A 453 -8.32 15.08 21.60
N HIS A 454 -7.23 15.44 20.93
CA HIS A 454 -6.71 14.75 19.75
C HIS A 454 -5.28 14.30 20.05
N ILE A 455 -4.96 13.10 19.57
CA ILE A 455 -3.58 12.62 19.52
C ILE A 455 -3.28 12.33 18.06
N VAL A 456 -2.21 12.92 17.55
CA VAL A 456 -1.71 12.68 16.21
C VAL A 456 -0.25 12.28 16.30
N ILE A 457 0.06 11.06 15.90
CA ILE A 457 1.41 10.56 15.78
C ILE A 457 1.88 10.61 14.32
N ARG A 458 3.16 10.88 14.13
CA ARG A 458 3.85 10.72 12.85
C ARG A 458 4.82 9.55 12.97
N ILE A 459 4.67 8.61 12.07
CA ILE A 459 5.51 7.43 11.92
C ILE A 459 6.32 7.62 10.64
N ARG A 460 7.58 7.18 10.61
CA ARG A 460 8.38 7.26 9.39
C ARG A 460 7.76 6.39 8.30
N GLU A 461 7.60 6.93 7.10
CA GLU A 461 7.14 6.19 5.93
C GLU A 461 7.81 6.74 4.67
N GLY A 462 8.86 6.10 4.19
CA GLY A 462 9.59 6.68 3.07
C GLY A 462 10.33 7.96 3.48
N ASP A 463 10.44 8.86 2.50
CA ASP A 463 10.74 10.29 2.69
C ASP A 463 9.55 11.09 3.28
N SER A 464 8.42 10.43 3.50
CA SER A 464 7.19 11.01 4.02
C SER A 464 6.92 10.56 5.46
N ALA A 465 5.80 11.01 6.03
CA ALA A 465 5.35 10.59 7.34
C ALA A 465 3.95 9.99 7.24
N GLN A 466 3.80 8.74 7.67
CA GLN A 466 2.47 8.17 7.88
C GLN A 466 1.87 8.85 9.11
N ILE A 467 0.81 9.60 8.89
CA ILE A 467 0.05 10.22 9.97
C ILE A 467 -0.97 9.19 10.47
N ALA A 468 -0.88 8.82 11.74
CA ALA A 468 -1.90 8.06 12.44
C ALA A 468 -2.42 8.93 13.60
N GLY A 469 -3.74 9.07 13.72
CA GLY A 469 -4.30 9.97 14.71
C GLY A 469 -5.72 9.63 15.07
N VAL A 470 -6.08 9.98 16.29
CA VAL A 470 -7.40 9.83 16.86
C VAL A 470 -7.94 11.20 17.25
N HIS A 471 -9.19 11.44 16.86
CA HIS A 471 -9.86 12.70 17.12
C HIS A 471 -11.03 12.49 18.08
N TYR A 472 -11.28 13.51 18.91
CA TYR A 472 -12.35 13.56 19.90
C TYR A 472 -12.36 12.33 20.84
N ILE A 473 -11.18 11.98 21.34
CA ILE A 473 -11.03 10.97 22.40
C ILE A 473 -11.11 11.63 23.77
N ASP A 474 -11.26 10.80 24.80
CA ASP A 474 -11.23 11.24 26.19
C ASP A 474 -9.95 12.02 26.53
N TYR A 475 -10.10 13.18 27.20
CA TYR A 475 -8.96 14.04 27.53
C TYR A 475 -8.00 13.36 28.51
N ASP A 476 -8.51 12.70 29.54
CA ASP A 476 -7.68 12.08 30.58
C ASP A 476 -6.89 10.91 30.00
N GLY A 477 -7.55 10.08 29.19
CA GLY A 477 -6.89 9.02 28.43
C GLY A 477 -5.84 9.53 27.45
N ALA A 478 -6.14 10.63 26.75
CA ALA A 478 -5.19 11.26 25.84
C ALA A 478 -3.97 11.82 26.60
N GLN A 479 -4.19 12.44 27.76
CA GLN A 479 -3.14 12.98 28.60
C GLN A 479 -2.22 11.84 29.09
N LYS A 480 -2.78 10.71 29.55
CA LYS A 480 -1.98 9.55 29.98
C LYS A 480 -1.04 9.05 28.87
N ILE A 481 -1.54 8.93 27.64
CA ILE A 481 -0.74 8.48 26.49
C ILE A 481 0.35 9.50 26.14
N TYR A 482 0.02 10.78 26.22
CA TYR A 482 0.99 11.84 25.99
C TYR A 482 2.09 11.85 27.06
N ASP A 483 1.73 11.59 28.32
CA ASP A 483 2.68 11.49 29.42
C ASP A 483 3.59 10.26 29.28
N TRP A 484 3.04 9.12 28.84
CA TRP A 484 3.83 7.93 28.47
C TRP A 484 4.87 8.25 27.36
N TYR A 485 4.47 9.00 26.33
CA TYR A 485 5.39 9.41 25.27
C TYR A 485 6.50 10.35 25.76
N ARG A 486 6.23 11.16 26.80
CA ARG A 486 7.18 12.14 27.35
C ARG A 486 8.19 11.59 28.35
N GLN A 487 7.97 10.40 28.89
CA GLN A 487 8.98 9.69 29.69
C GLN A 487 10.25 9.53 28.86
#